data_AF-A0A537WK64-F1
#
_entry.id   AF-A0A537WK64-F1
#
_cell.length_a   1.000
_cell.length_b   1.000
_cell.length_c   1.000
_cell.angle_alpha   90.00
_cell.angle_beta   90.00
_cell.angle_gamma   90.00
#
_symmetry.space_group_name_H-M   'P 1'
#
loop_
_entity.id
_entity.type
_entity.pdbx_description
1 polymer ?
#
loop_
_entity_poly.entity_id
_entity_poly.type
_entity_poly.pdbx_seq_one_letter_code
_entity_poly.pdbx_strand_id
1 'polypeptide(L)'
;MQTGRWDEVLSSLTEIPRDQWVLADVVGFPLAVPEIHVHRGELDEARRGIELFERYEGSADLQERSVFAAAKAVVLIGEQRYPEALAAARFAFTEGARAYGPNHLMVKTGFVFAAEAASALGDTPALREVLGFAEGLSPGQSSPFVDAHAMRFRARLTVSMGDDPTAGFKTAIGMFREMSVPFWMAVTLLERGEWLVQQGRADEAEPVLAEVRTTFERLAARPWLERLEKASSIASLS
;
A
#
# COMPACT_ATOMS: atom_id res chain seq x y z
N MET A 1 -6.51 -3.89 -8.15
CA MET A 1 -6.10 -3.80 -6.73
C MET A 1 -7.28 -3.56 -5.78
N GLN A 2 -7.95 -2.40 -5.85
CA GLN A 2 -8.89 -1.92 -4.82
C GLN A 2 -10.04 -2.87 -4.47
N THR A 3 -10.71 -3.50 -5.43
CA THR A 3 -11.89 -4.36 -5.16
C THR A 3 -11.55 -5.77 -4.65
N GLY A 4 -10.27 -6.12 -4.53
CA GLY A 4 -9.85 -7.47 -4.14
C GLY A 4 -10.14 -8.57 -5.17
N ARG A 5 -10.41 -8.20 -6.44
CA ARG A 5 -10.57 -9.12 -7.58
C ARG A 5 -9.22 -9.37 -8.25
N TRP A 6 -8.26 -9.89 -7.49
CA TRP A 6 -6.87 -10.04 -7.95
C TRP A 6 -6.74 -11.12 -9.01
N ASP A 7 -7.40 -12.26 -8.84
CA ASP A 7 -7.37 -13.34 -9.83
C ASP A 7 -7.99 -12.94 -11.16
N GLU A 8 -9.07 -12.15 -11.16
CA GLU A 8 -9.65 -11.61 -12.40
C GLU A 8 -8.68 -10.68 -13.14
N VAL A 9 -7.97 -9.81 -12.40
CA VAL A 9 -6.95 -8.94 -12.98
C VAL A 9 -5.83 -9.79 -13.58
N LEU A 10 -5.31 -10.77 -12.85
CA LEU A 10 -4.21 -11.60 -13.33
C LEU A 10 -4.63 -12.54 -14.48
N SER A 11 -5.86 -13.07 -14.46
CA SER A 11 -6.37 -13.94 -15.53
C SER A 11 -6.59 -13.16 -16.83
N SER A 12 -7.10 -11.93 -16.76
CA SER A 12 -7.26 -11.06 -17.93
C SER A 12 -5.94 -10.77 -18.66
N LEU A 13 -4.80 -10.92 -17.97
CA LEU A 13 -3.47 -10.71 -18.54
C LEU A 13 -2.93 -11.94 -19.27
N THR A 14 -3.46 -13.13 -19.02
CA THR A 14 -3.02 -14.36 -19.71
C THR A 14 -3.32 -14.33 -21.20
N GLU A 15 -4.31 -13.53 -21.60
CA GLU A 15 -4.73 -13.34 -22.98
C GLU A 15 -3.95 -12.23 -23.71
N ILE A 16 -3.16 -11.44 -22.98
CA ILE A 16 -2.39 -10.30 -23.51
C ILE A 16 -0.89 -10.62 -23.46
N PRO A 17 -0.21 -10.76 -24.61
CA PRO A 17 1.24 -10.93 -24.67
C PRO A 17 1.97 -9.85 -23.86
N ARG A 18 2.99 -10.25 -23.07
CA ARG A 18 3.69 -9.36 -22.14
C ARG A 18 4.33 -8.14 -22.82
N ASP A 19 4.82 -8.30 -24.04
CA ASP A 19 5.37 -7.23 -24.87
C ASP A 19 4.32 -6.20 -25.32
N GLN A 20 3.03 -6.53 -25.24
CA GLN A 20 1.92 -5.63 -25.56
C GLN A 20 1.41 -4.85 -24.34
N TRP A 21 1.90 -5.15 -23.12
CA TRP A 21 1.52 -4.41 -21.90
C TRP A 21 1.99 -2.95 -21.91
N VAL A 22 2.91 -2.61 -22.80
CA VAL A 22 3.49 -1.28 -22.95
C VAL A 22 2.62 -0.30 -23.74
N LEU A 23 1.50 -0.77 -24.31
CA LEU A 23 0.58 0.09 -25.06
C LEU A 23 -0.17 1.03 -24.10
N ALA A 24 -0.27 2.30 -24.49
CA ALA A 24 -0.67 3.42 -23.64
C ALA A 24 -2.08 3.32 -23.02
N ASP A 25 -2.95 2.43 -23.51
CA ASP A 25 -4.32 2.26 -22.98
C ASP A 25 -4.40 1.37 -21.74
N VAL A 26 -3.26 0.87 -21.22
CA VAL A 26 -3.22 -0.04 -20.07
C VAL A 26 -2.37 0.41 -18.89
N VAL A 27 -2.29 1.74 -18.71
CA VAL A 27 -1.56 2.46 -17.63
C VAL A 27 -1.82 1.93 -16.20
N GLY A 28 -2.94 1.24 -15.98
CA GLY A 28 -3.22 0.59 -14.69
C GLY A 28 -2.35 -0.63 -14.38
N PHE A 29 -1.86 -1.35 -15.40
CA PHE A 29 -1.12 -2.61 -15.21
C PHE A 29 0.28 -2.46 -14.61
N PRO A 30 1.12 -1.50 -15.04
CA PRO A 30 2.45 -1.29 -14.44
C PRO A 30 2.38 -1.05 -12.92
N LEU A 31 1.26 -0.54 -12.41
CA LEU A 31 1.06 -0.26 -10.99
C LEU A 31 0.34 -1.43 -10.28
N ALA A 32 -0.76 -1.92 -10.85
CA ALA A 32 -1.59 -2.92 -10.19
C ALA A 32 -0.98 -4.33 -10.15
N VAL A 33 -0.25 -4.74 -11.19
CA VAL A 33 0.28 -6.11 -11.30
C VAL A 33 1.43 -6.35 -10.33
N PRO A 34 2.46 -5.49 -10.24
CA PRO A 34 3.51 -5.66 -9.23
C PRO A 34 2.96 -5.58 -7.82
N GLU A 35 1.96 -4.73 -7.55
CA GLU A 35 1.32 -4.63 -6.23
C GLU A 35 0.64 -5.93 -5.80
N ILE A 36 -0.12 -6.55 -6.71
CA ILE A 36 -0.74 -7.85 -6.44
C ILE A 36 0.33 -8.90 -6.13
N HIS A 37 1.35 -9.04 -6.99
CA HIS A 37 2.41 -10.03 -6.80
C HIS A 37 3.20 -9.79 -5.50
N VAL A 38 3.54 -8.54 -5.18
CA VAL A 38 4.20 -8.18 -3.91
C VAL A 38 3.34 -8.60 -2.72
N HIS A 39 2.05 -8.29 -2.74
CA HIS A 39 1.16 -8.66 -1.64
C HIS A 39 0.82 -10.15 -1.57
N ARG A 40 1.06 -10.92 -2.65
CA ARG A 40 1.06 -12.40 -2.66
C ARG A 40 2.39 -13.04 -2.26
N GLY A 41 3.46 -12.26 -2.15
CA GLY A 41 4.81 -12.76 -1.89
C GLY A 41 5.51 -13.32 -3.13
N GLU A 42 5.00 -13.02 -4.31
CA GLU A 42 5.49 -13.49 -5.62
C GLU A 42 6.51 -12.49 -6.19
N LEU A 43 7.59 -12.21 -5.44
CA LEU A 43 8.52 -11.13 -5.74
C LEU A 43 9.20 -11.27 -7.12
N ASP A 44 9.47 -12.49 -7.56
CA ASP A 44 10.06 -12.73 -8.87
C ASP A 44 9.10 -12.38 -10.02
N GLU A 45 7.79 -12.60 -9.87
CA GLU A 45 6.81 -12.13 -10.85
C GLU A 45 6.63 -10.62 -10.78
N ALA A 46 6.65 -10.03 -9.59
CA ALA A 46 6.61 -8.58 -9.43
C ALA A 46 7.79 -7.90 -10.14
N ARG A 47 9.00 -8.46 -10.00
CA ARG A 47 10.21 -7.99 -10.69
C ARG A 47 10.09 -8.11 -12.20
N ARG A 48 9.71 -9.30 -12.70
CA ARG A 48 9.45 -9.53 -14.13
C ARG A 48 8.42 -8.56 -14.71
N GLY A 49 7.40 -8.20 -13.92
CA GLY A 49 6.37 -7.25 -14.32
C GLY A 49 6.90 -5.84 -14.57
N ILE A 50 7.88 -5.39 -13.78
CA ILE A 50 8.48 -4.05 -13.94
C ILE A 50 9.66 -4.00 -14.92
N GLU A 51 10.36 -5.12 -15.16
CA GLU A 51 11.48 -5.22 -16.12
C GLU A 51 11.08 -4.72 -17.52
N LEU A 52 9.84 -4.99 -17.94
CA LEU A 52 9.26 -4.54 -19.21
C LEU A 52 9.19 -3.01 -19.36
N PHE A 53 9.27 -2.28 -18.25
CA PHE A 53 9.13 -0.83 -18.18
C PHE A 53 10.43 -0.13 -17.75
N GLU A 54 11.55 -0.84 -17.61
CA GLU A 54 12.83 -0.24 -17.18
C GLU A 54 13.28 0.95 -18.03
N ARG A 55 13.00 0.93 -19.34
CA ARG A 55 13.29 2.07 -20.24
C ARG A 55 12.62 3.37 -19.81
N TYR A 56 11.52 3.31 -19.05
CA TYR A 56 10.81 4.49 -18.55
C TYR A 56 11.62 5.24 -17.52
N GLU A 57 12.58 4.61 -16.83
CA GLU A 57 13.45 5.28 -15.86
C GLU A 57 14.22 6.46 -16.48
N GLY A 58 14.70 6.27 -17.72
CA GLY A 58 15.43 7.27 -18.49
C GLY A 58 14.58 8.06 -19.50
N SER A 59 13.25 7.90 -19.47
CA SER A 59 12.38 8.54 -20.47
C SER A 59 12.38 10.06 -20.34
N ALA A 60 12.25 10.75 -21.48
CA ALA A 60 11.99 12.19 -21.51
C ALA A 60 10.58 12.52 -20.98
N ASP A 61 9.65 11.57 -21.04
CA ASP A 61 8.29 11.74 -20.53
C ASP A 61 8.27 11.62 -18.99
N LEU A 62 7.71 12.65 -18.33
CA LEU A 62 7.54 12.66 -16.88
C LEU A 62 6.46 11.67 -16.42
N GLN A 63 5.44 11.40 -17.24
CA GLN A 63 4.41 10.42 -16.91
C GLN A 63 5.02 9.02 -16.81
N GLU A 64 5.78 8.61 -17.83
CA GLU A 64 6.45 7.32 -17.88
C GLU A 64 7.39 7.14 -16.68
N ARG A 65 8.24 8.13 -16.39
CA ARG A 65 9.13 8.11 -15.23
C ARG A 65 8.37 8.01 -13.91
N SER A 66 7.28 8.76 -13.75
CA SER A 66 6.49 8.78 -12.51
C SER A 66 5.74 7.46 -12.29
N VAL A 67 5.18 6.88 -13.34
CA VAL A 67 4.53 5.56 -13.30
C VAL A 67 5.56 4.48 -12.95
N PHE A 68 6.72 4.48 -13.61
CA PHE A 68 7.77 3.52 -13.33
C PHE A 68 8.31 3.67 -11.90
N ALA A 69 8.53 4.89 -11.42
CA ALA A 69 8.98 5.13 -10.06
C ALA A 69 7.99 4.62 -9.00
N ALA A 70 6.67 4.81 -9.22
CA ALA A 70 5.65 4.25 -8.33
C ALA A 70 5.66 2.72 -8.36
N ALA A 71 5.70 2.08 -9.53
CA ALA A 71 5.77 0.63 -9.67
C ALA A 71 7.04 0.04 -9.02
N LYS A 72 8.19 0.67 -9.26
CA LYS A 72 9.48 0.33 -8.69
C LYS A 72 9.45 0.40 -7.16
N ALA A 73 8.83 1.42 -6.59
CA ALA A 73 8.67 1.51 -5.14
C ALA A 73 7.89 0.32 -4.54
N VAL A 74 6.84 -0.14 -5.22
CA VAL A 74 6.07 -1.33 -4.79
C VAL A 74 6.96 -2.57 -4.73
N VAL A 75 7.74 -2.82 -5.79
CA VAL A 75 8.65 -3.97 -5.84
C VAL A 75 9.73 -3.85 -4.75
N LEU A 76 10.33 -2.67 -4.60
CA LEU A 76 11.34 -2.41 -3.57
C LEU A 76 10.80 -2.60 -2.15
N ILE A 77 9.53 -2.30 -1.89
CA ILE A 77 8.84 -2.61 -0.61
C ILE A 77 8.79 -4.12 -0.38
N GLY A 78 8.41 -4.88 -1.40
CA GLY A 78 8.40 -6.35 -1.34
C GLY A 78 9.79 -6.94 -1.11
N GLU A 79 10.81 -6.34 -1.71
CA GLU A 79 12.23 -6.70 -1.51
C GLU A 79 12.83 -6.15 -0.20
N GLN A 80 12.05 -5.40 0.60
CA GLN A 80 12.49 -4.76 1.85
C GLN A 80 13.63 -3.76 1.68
N ARG A 81 13.76 -3.18 0.49
CA ARG A 81 14.72 -2.13 0.14
C ARG A 81 14.12 -0.75 0.40
N TYR A 82 13.81 -0.50 1.67
CA TYR A 82 13.00 0.63 2.09
C TYR A 82 13.59 2.02 1.76
N PRO A 83 14.90 2.28 1.89
CA PRO A 83 15.47 3.57 1.50
C PRO A 83 15.25 3.89 0.01
N GLU A 84 15.50 2.93 -0.87
CA GLU A 84 15.28 3.09 -2.31
C GLU A 84 13.79 3.17 -2.64
N ALA A 85 12.94 2.40 -1.95
CA ALA A 85 11.50 2.48 -2.12
C ALA A 85 10.97 3.87 -1.77
N LEU A 86 11.42 4.44 -0.65
CA LEU A 86 11.04 5.79 -0.22
C LEU A 86 11.44 6.82 -1.26
N ALA A 87 12.67 6.76 -1.79
CA ALA A 87 13.14 7.68 -2.82
C ALA A 87 12.30 7.60 -4.11
N ALA A 88 12.03 6.40 -4.61
CA ALA A 88 11.22 6.18 -5.82
C ALA A 88 9.75 6.62 -5.63
N ALA A 89 9.14 6.24 -4.51
CA ALA A 89 7.76 6.59 -4.17
C ALA A 89 7.58 8.10 -4.02
N ARG A 90 8.55 8.75 -3.36
CA ARG A 90 8.60 10.20 -3.18
C ARG A 90 8.60 10.93 -4.51
N PHE A 91 9.50 10.55 -5.42
CA PHE A 91 9.53 11.12 -6.77
C PHE A 91 8.17 10.99 -7.46
N ALA A 92 7.53 9.81 -7.38
CA ALA A 92 6.25 9.57 -8.03
C ALA A 92 5.11 10.45 -7.50
N PHE A 93 5.00 10.64 -6.18
CA PHE A 93 3.92 11.46 -5.62
C PHE A 93 4.22 12.96 -5.65
N THR A 94 5.48 13.40 -5.62
CA THR A 94 5.81 14.84 -5.69
C THR A 94 5.78 15.35 -7.13
N GLU A 95 6.56 14.75 -8.02
CA GLU A 95 6.66 15.21 -9.41
C GLU A 95 5.41 14.84 -10.20
N GLY A 96 4.84 13.65 -9.93
CA GLY A 96 3.57 13.24 -10.53
C GLY A 96 2.42 14.16 -10.15
N ALA A 97 2.33 14.62 -8.89
CA ALA A 97 1.26 15.52 -8.47
C ALA A 97 1.39 16.90 -9.12
N ARG A 98 2.62 17.42 -9.30
CA ARG A 98 2.85 18.71 -9.96
C ARG A 98 2.38 18.71 -11.42
N ALA A 99 2.60 17.61 -12.13
CA ALA A 99 2.30 17.54 -13.57
C ALA A 99 0.88 17.05 -13.88
N TYR A 100 0.35 16.11 -13.10
CA TYR A 100 -0.92 15.41 -13.42
C TYR A 100 -1.98 15.52 -12.32
N GLY A 101 -1.66 16.21 -11.22
CA GLY A 101 -2.55 16.39 -10.09
C GLY A 101 -2.53 15.24 -9.07
N PRO A 102 -3.02 15.51 -7.84
CA PRO A 102 -2.92 14.59 -6.71
C PRO A 102 -3.75 13.32 -6.86
N ASN A 103 -4.74 13.34 -7.76
CA ASN A 103 -5.67 12.23 -7.95
C ASN A 103 -5.22 11.17 -8.95
N HIS A 104 -4.08 11.38 -9.63
CA HIS A 104 -3.56 10.41 -10.57
C HIS A 104 -3.09 9.13 -9.84
N LEU A 105 -3.28 7.96 -10.46
CA LEU A 105 -3.02 6.66 -9.84
C LEU A 105 -1.58 6.53 -9.32
N MET A 106 -0.58 6.91 -10.13
CA MET A 106 0.83 6.89 -9.72
C MET A 106 1.12 7.74 -8.46
N VAL A 107 0.38 8.84 -8.26
CA VAL A 107 0.56 9.73 -7.12
C VAL A 107 -0.01 9.07 -5.86
N LYS A 108 -1.19 8.46 -5.97
CA LYS A 108 -1.81 7.70 -4.88
C LYS A 108 -0.93 6.52 -4.46
N THR A 109 -0.42 5.75 -5.44
CA THR A 109 0.51 4.65 -5.20
C THR A 109 1.80 5.16 -4.55
N GLY A 110 2.42 6.21 -5.09
CA GLY A 110 3.61 6.83 -4.52
C GLY A 110 3.41 7.30 -3.08
N PHE A 111 2.28 7.95 -2.78
CA PHE A 111 1.95 8.38 -1.42
C PHE A 111 1.88 7.19 -0.44
N VAL A 112 1.14 6.13 -0.81
CA VAL A 112 0.98 4.95 0.04
C VAL A 112 2.31 4.27 0.31
N PHE A 113 3.09 3.98 -0.75
CA PHE A 113 4.33 3.23 -0.60
C PHE A 113 5.50 4.06 -0.05
N ALA A 114 5.46 5.39 -0.18
CA ALA A 114 6.37 6.27 0.57
C ALA A 114 6.09 6.18 2.08
N ALA A 115 4.81 6.20 2.47
CA ALA A 115 4.42 6.07 3.87
C ALA A 115 4.71 4.66 4.43
N GLU A 116 4.53 3.59 3.64
CA GLU A 116 4.96 2.23 4.02
C GLU A 116 6.47 2.18 4.25
N ALA A 117 7.28 2.70 3.31
CA ALA A 117 8.74 2.71 3.42
C ALA A 117 9.22 3.49 4.64
N ALA A 118 8.71 4.72 4.83
CA ALA A 118 9.05 5.56 5.98
C ALA A 118 8.68 4.88 7.31
N SER A 119 7.51 4.24 7.37
CA SER A 119 7.09 3.50 8.56
C SER A 119 7.97 2.28 8.83
N ALA A 120 8.37 1.53 7.80
CA ALA A 120 9.27 0.37 7.93
C ALA A 120 10.68 0.77 8.41
N LEU A 121 11.14 1.96 8.02
CA LEU A 121 12.41 2.55 8.47
C LEU A 121 12.34 3.11 9.91
N GLY A 122 11.15 3.28 10.48
CA GLY A 122 10.97 4.06 11.71
C GLY A 122 11.27 5.55 11.53
N ASP A 123 11.33 6.05 10.30
CA ASP A 123 11.65 7.44 9.97
C ASP A 123 10.40 8.31 10.15
N THR A 124 10.17 8.71 11.40
CA THR A 124 9.06 9.60 11.77
C THR A 124 9.08 10.94 11.03
N PRO A 125 10.23 11.64 10.87
CA PRO A 125 10.31 12.83 10.02
C PRO A 125 9.81 12.59 8.59
N ALA A 126 10.27 11.54 7.92
CA ALA A 126 9.81 11.23 6.56
C ALA A 126 8.32 10.87 6.52
N LEU A 127 7.81 10.13 7.49
CA LEU A 127 6.38 9.79 7.56
C LEU A 127 5.51 11.06 7.73
N ARG A 128 5.93 12.02 8.58
CA ARG A 128 5.23 13.31 8.72
C ARG A 128 5.25 14.12 7.44
N GLU A 129 6.37 14.12 6.72
CA GLU A 129 6.48 14.81 5.43
C GLU A 129 5.51 14.22 4.40
N VAL A 130 5.44 12.88 4.31
CA VAL A 130 4.49 12.19 3.41
C VAL A 130 3.05 12.50 3.82
N LEU A 131 2.71 12.49 5.11
CA LEU A 131 1.39 12.87 5.59
C LEU A 131 1.05 14.34 5.30
N GLY A 132 2.04 15.23 5.37
CA GLY A 132 1.91 16.65 5.04
C GLY A 132 1.45 16.89 3.60
N PHE A 133 1.79 15.99 2.66
CA PHE A 133 1.27 16.04 1.30
C PHE A 133 -0.25 15.91 1.27
N ALA A 134 -0.82 14.92 1.97
CA ALA A 134 -2.26 14.72 2.03
C ALA A 134 -2.97 15.85 2.79
N GLU A 135 -2.35 16.36 3.86
CA GLU A 135 -2.84 17.51 4.65
C GLU A 135 -2.90 18.81 3.86
N GLY A 136 -1.99 18.98 2.91
CA GLY A 136 -1.95 20.15 2.04
C GLY A 136 -2.99 20.15 0.93
N LEU A 137 -3.71 19.04 0.70
CA LEU A 137 -4.74 18.96 -0.33
C LEU A 137 -6.03 19.64 0.15
N SER A 138 -6.62 20.49 -0.72
CA SER A 138 -7.96 21.00 -0.45
C SER A 138 -9.02 19.87 -0.52
N PRO A 139 -10.20 20.03 0.10
CA PRO A 139 -11.24 18.98 0.10
C PRO A 139 -11.68 18.49 -1.28
N GLY A 140 -11.57 19.32 -2.33
CA GLY A 140 -11.87 18.92 -3.71
C GLY A 140 -10.70 18.26 -4.46
N GLN A 141 -9.50 18.28 -3.87
CA GLN A 141 -8.28 17.72 -4.45
C GLN A 141 -7.91 16.37 -3.85
N SER A 142 -8.23 16.13 -2.57
CA SER A 142 -8.02 14.82 -1.97
C SER A 142 -9.03 13.81 -2.50
N SER A 143 -8.65 12.54 -2.49
CA SER A 143 -9.59 11.44 -2.75
C SER A 143 -9.84 10.68 -1.47
N PRO A 144 -11.03 10.06 -1.31
CA PRO A 144 -11.32 9.21 -0.16
C PRO A 144 -10.26 8.13 0.10
N PHE A 145 -9.62 7.63 -0.97
CA PHE A 145 -8.51 6.67 -0.87
C PHE A 145 -7.28 7.25 -0.18
N VAL A 146 -6.85 8.46 -0.58
CA VAL A 146 -5.72 9.16 0.04
C VAL A 146 -6.05 9.50 1.48
N ASP A 147 -7.26 9.99 1.75
CA ASP A 147 -7.70 10.34 3.11
C ASP A 147 -7.71 9.12 4.04
N ALA A 148 -8.21 7.97 3.57
CA ALA A 148 -8.22 6.73 4.36
C ALA A 148 -6.80 6.26 4.71
N HIS A 149 -5.88 6.31 3.74
CA HIS A 149 -4.47 6.00 3.99
C HIS A 149 -3.81 7.02 4.91
N ALA A 150 -4.09 8.32 4.77
CA ALA A 150 -3.59 9.34 5.68
C ALA A 150 -4.03 9.06 7.12
N MET A 151 -5.29 8.66 7.34
CA MET A 151 -5.78 8.27 8.67
C MET A 151 -5.07 7.01 9.20
N ARG A 152 -4.88 5.99 8.35
CA ARG A 152 -4.14 4.77 8.71
C ARG A 152 -2.71 5.10 9.16
N PHE A 153 -1.98 5.89 8.39
CA PHE A 153 -0.59 6.23 8.70
C PHE A 153 -0.45 7.22 9.86
N ARG A 154 -1.42 8.13 10.07
CA ARG A 154 -1.50 8.91 11.31
C ARG A 154 -1.68 8.02 12.53
N ALA A 155 -2.56 7.02 12.46
CA ALA A 155 -2.74 6.06 13.55
C ALA A 155 -1.44 5.31 13.86
N ARG A 156 -0.69 4.86 12.84
CA ARG A 156 0.64 4.24 13.02
C ARG A 156 1.66 5.20 13.64
N LEU A 157 1.65 6.47 13.24
CA LEU A 157 2.48 7.50 13.85
C LEU A 157 2.12 7.69 15.33
N THR A 158 0.83 7.74 15.68
CA THR A 158 0.34 7.78 17.06
C THR A 158 0.85 6.59 17.89
N VAL A 159 0.82 5.37 17.34
CA VAL A 159 1.43 4.19 17.98
C VAL A 159 2.92 4.41 18.27
N SER A 160 3.68 4.90 17.31
CA SER A 160 5.13 5.12 17.48
C SER A 160 5.48 6.16 18.54
N MET A 161 4.55 7.07 18.85
CA MET A 161 4.69 8.07 19.92
C MET A 161 4.25 7.54 21.29
N GLY A 162 3.70 6.32 21.36
CA GLY A 162 3.18 5.73 22.60
C GLY A 162 1.76 6.19 22.98
N ASP A 163 1.06 6.83 22.05
CA ASP A 163 -0.29 7.37 22.26
C ASP A 163 -1.38 6.38 21.78
N ASP A 164 -2.65 6.63 22.13
CA ASP A 164 -3.79 5.79 21.71
C ASP A 164 -4.21 6.07 20.25
N PRO A 165 -4.05 5.10 19.32
CA PRO A 165 -4.36 5.25 17.90
C PRO A 165 -5.83 4.90 17.57
N THR A 166 -6.64 4.51 18.55
CA THR A 166 -7.95 3.85 18.35
C THR A 166 -8.87 4.64 17.41
N ALA A 167 -8.98 5.96 17.61
CA ALA A 167 -9.82 6.82 16.78
C ALA A 167 -9.35 6.86 15.31
N GLY A 168 -8.03 6.93 15.09
CA GLY A 168 -7.43 6.96 13.76
C GLY A 168 -7.67 5.66 13.00
N PHE A 169 -7.40 4.51 13.63
CA PHE A 169 -7.67 3.21 13.01
C PHE A 169 -9.16 3.02 12.71
N LYS A 170 -10.06 3.35 13.66
CA LYS A 170 -11.51 3.24 13.45
C LYS A 170 -11.96 4.06 12.24
N THR A 171 -11.44 5.27 12.09
CA THR A 171 -11.76 6.17 10.97
C THR A 171 -11.28 5.58 9.64
N ALA A 172 -10.01 5.18 9.57
CA ALA A 172 -9.45 4.57 8.35
C ALA A 172 -10.21 3.31 7.92
N ILE A 173 -10.53 2.42 8.87
CA ILE A 173 -11.31 1.19 8.60
C ILE A 173 -12.69 1.52 8.05
N GLY A 174 -13.39 2.51 8.63
CA GLY A 174 -14.69 2.97 8.14
C GLY A 174 -14.63 3.44 6.69
N MET A 175 -13.63 4.26 6.35
CA MET A 175 -13.45 4.77 5.00
C MET A 175 -13.13 3.67 3.99
N PHE A 176 -12.26 2.71 4.33
CA PHE A 176 -11.97 1.57 3.44
C PHE A 176 -13.20 0.67 3.23
N ARG A 177 -14.03 0.52 4.26
CA ARG A 177 -15.30 -0.21 4.16
C ARG A 177 -16.27 0.48 3.21
N GLU A 178 -16.47 1.79 3.35
CA GLU A 178 -17.33 2.59 2.48
C GLU A 178 -16.91 2.51 1.01
N MET A 179 -15.59 2.52 0.75
CA MET A 179 -15.05 2.39 -0.60
C MET A 179 -15.01 0.95 -1.13
N SER A 180 -15.37 -0.06 -0.33
CA SER A 180 -15.22 -1.48 -0.67
C SER A 180 -13.78 -1.85 -1.08
N VAL A 181 -12.80 -1.43 -0.26
CA VAL A 181 -11.36 -1.71 -0.45
C VAL A 181 -10.89 -2.77 0.57
N PRO A 182 -11.25 -4.05 0.40
CA PRO A 182 -11.13 -5.06 1.44
C PRO A 182 -9.69 -5.33 1.87
N PHE A 183 -8.72 -5.28 0.95
CA PHE A 183 -7.33 -5.56 1.28
C PHE A 183 -6.75 -4.52 2.25
N TRP A 184 -6.85 -3.22 1.92
CA TRP A 184 -6.33 -2.16 2.79
C TRP A 184 -7.13 -2.03 4.08
N MET A 185 -8.43 -2.37 4.07
CA MET A 185 -9.21 -2.55 5.30
C MET A 185 -8.62 -3.65 6.19
N ALA A 186 -8.33 -4.83 5.63
CA ALA A 186 -7.74 -5.96 6.36
C ALA A 186 -6.33 -5.65 6.89
N VAL A 187 -5.51 -4.96 6.10
CA VAL A 187 -4.20 -4.45 6.57
C VAL A 187 -4.36 -3.53 7.77
N THR A 188 -5.31 -2.58 7.71
CA THR A 188 -5.54 -1.63 8.82
C THR A 188 -6.10 -2.32 10.06
N LEU A 189 -6.95 -3.33 9.89
CA LEU A 189 -7.47 -4.17 10.98
C LEU A 189 -6.35 -4.98 11.64
N LEU A 190 -5.43 -5.56 10.85
CA LEU A 190 -4.25 -6.25 11.38
C LEU A 190 -3.38 -5.31 12.22
N GLU A 191 -3.07 -4.12 11.70
CA GLU A 191 -2.24 -3.13 12.42
C GLU A 191 -2.87 -2.70 13.76
N ARG A 192 -4.20 -2.52 13.78
CA ARG A 192 -4.93 -2.27 15.03
C ARG A 192 -4.87 -3.48 15.96
N GLY A 193 -5.03 -4.69 15.44
CA GLY A 193 -4.94 -5.94 16.21
C GLY A 193 -3.56 -6.13 16.84
N GLU A 194 -2.49 -5.87 16.09
CA GLU A 194 -1.11 -5.89 16.61
C GLU A 194 -0.92 -4.90 17.75
N TRP A 195 -1.45 -3.68 17.62
CA TRP A 195 -1.41 -2.71 18.71
C TRP A 195 -2.19 -3.18 19.94
N LEU A 196 -3.39 -3.74 19.79
CA LEU A 196 -4.17 -4.29 20.90
C LEU A 196 -3.41 -5.39 21.65
N VAL A 197 -2.78 -6.31 20.91
CA VAL A 197 -1.93 -7.35 21.50
C VAL A 197 -0.76 -6.74 22.28
N GLN A 198 -0.10 -5.72 21.74
CA GLN A 198 0.97 -5.00 22.46
C GLN A 198 0.50 -4.32 23.74
N GLN A 199 -0.77 -3.92 23.82
CA GLN A 199 -1.38 -3.35 25.03
C GLN A 199 -1.90 -4.42 26.02
N GLY A 200 -1.69 -5.71 25.74
CA GLY A 200 -2.21 -6.80 26.59
C GLY A 200 -3.72 -7.01 26.46
N ARG A 201 -4.34 -6.55 25.36
CA ARG A 201 -5.79 -6.63 25.08
C ARG A 201 -6.06 -7.71 24.02
N ALA A 202 -5.57 -8.92 24.27
CA ALA A 202 -5.62 -10.03 23.31
C ALA A 202 -7.05 -10.51 23.02
N ASP A 203 -7.92 -10.47 24.01
CA ASP A 203 -9.36 -10.78 23.92
C ASP A 203 -10.08 -9.86 22.92
N GLU A 204 -9.70 -8.58 22.88
CA GLU A 204 -10.22 -7.62 21.88
C GLU A 204 -9.58 -7.80 20.50
N ALA A 205 -8.35 -8.32 20.43
CA ALA A 205 -7.63 -8.53 19.18
C ALA A 205 -8.12 -9.79 18.44
N GLU A 206 -8.36 -10.89 19.15
CA GLU A 206 -8.71 -12.20 18.58
C GLU A 206 -9.84 -12.17 17.54
N PRO A 207 -11.04 -11.60 17.81
CA PRO A 207 -12.12 -11.58 16.82
C PRO A 207 -11.75 -10.76 15.56
N VAL A 208 -10.96 -9.69 15.73
CA VAL A 208 -10.49 -8.86 14.62
C VAL A 208 -9.48 -9.62 13.75
N LEU A 209 -8.53 -10.31 14.38
CA LEU A 209 -7.52 -11.11 13.67
C LEU A 209 -8.16 -12.28 12.91
N ALA A 210 -9.23 -12.89 13.45
CA ALA A 210 -9.98 -13.94 12.77
C ALA A 210 -10.71 -13.44 11.50
N GLU A 211 -11.34 -12.26 11.55
CA GLU A 211 -11.98 -11.63 10.39
C GLU A 211 -10.96 -11.34 9.27
N VAL A 212 -9.79 -10.81 9.66
CA VAL A 212 -8.70 -10.46 8.74
C VAL A 212 -8.15 -11.69 8.00
N ARG A 213 -8.03 -12.84 8.68
CA ARG A 213 -7.56 -14.10 8.09
C ARG A 213 -8.31 -14.47 6.82
N THR A 214 -9.63 -14.43 6.87
CA THR A 214 -10.51 -14.78 5.75
C THR A 214 -10.23 -13.92 4.52
N THR A 215 -9.95 -12.62 4.73
CA THR A 215 -9.64 -11.70 3.62
C THR A 215 -8.29 -12.01 2.99
N PHE A 216 -7.25 -12.24 3.80
CA PHE A 216 -5.92 -12.54 3.28
C PHE A 216 -5.83 -13.92 2.60
N GLU A 217 -6.52 -14.94 3.13
CA GLU A 217 -6.62 -16.26 2.50
C GLU A 217 -7.27 -16.16 1.12
N ARG A 218 -8.41 -15.47 1.02
CA ARG A 218 -9.12 -15.27 -0.25
C ARG A 218 -8.26 -14.54 -1.29
N LEU A 219 -7.38 -13.63 -0.87
CA LEU A 219 -6.50 -12.87 -1.76
C LEU A 219 -5.18 -13.59 -2.05
N ALA A 220 -4.92 -14.72 -1.39
CA ALA A 220 -3.62 -15.40 -1.34
C ALA A 220 -2.49 -14.46 -0.87
N ALA A 221 -2.78 -13.55 0.06
CA ALA A 221 -1.86 -12.52 0.53
C ALA A 221 -0.84 -13.07 1.54
N ARG A 222 0.05 -13.96 1.09
CA ARG A 222 0.91 -14.78 1.97
C ARG A 222 1.76 -14.00 2.98
N PRO A 223 2.49 -12.93 2.61
CA PRO A 223 3.27 -12.17 3.59
C PRO A 223 2.41 -11.60 4.73
N TRP A 224 1.15 -11.27 4.43
CA TRP A 224 0.21 -10.76 5.40
C TRP A 224 -0.39 -11.86 6.29
N LEU A 225 -0.59 -13.07 5.76
CA LEU A 225 -0.93 -14.25 6.57
C LEU A 225 0.18 -14.59 7.56
N GLU A 226 1.43 -14.57 7.10
CA GLU A 226 2.59 -14.81 7.97
C GLU A 226 2.72 -13.75 9.08
N ARG A 227 2.43 -12.47 8.77
CA ARG A 227 2.37 -11.38 9.76
C ARG A 227 1.21 -11.58 10.75
N LEU A 228 0.03 -11.94 10.24
CA LEU A 228 -1.16 -12.23 11.05
C LEU A 228 -0.90 -13.39 12.04
N GLU A 229 -0.27 -14.47 11.58
CA GLU A 229 0.04 -15.64 12.42
C GLU A 229 0.99 -15.29 13.57
N LYS A 230 1.97 -14.41 13.33
CA LYS A 230 2.82 -13.88 14.40
C LYS A 230 2.01 -13.11 15.44
N ALA A 231 1.11 -12.22 15.00
CA ALA A 231 0.26 -11.45 15.90
C ALA A 231 -0.69 -12.35 16.72
N SER A 232 -1.33 -13.33 16.07
CA SER A 232 -2.18 -14.32 16.76
C SER A 232 -1.40 -15.18 17.75
N SER A 233 -0.17 -15.59 17.40
CA SER A 233 0.67 -16.38 18.30
C SER A 233 1.05 -15.62 19.57
N ILE A 234 1.34 -14.32 19.45
CA ILE A 234 1.61 -13.46 20.62
C ILE A 234 0.35 -13.31 21.47
N ALA A 235 -0.82 -13.10 20.84
CA ALA A 235 -2.09 -12.97 21.54
C ALA A 235 -2.47 -14.23 22.34
N SER A 236 -2.14 -15.43 21.84
CA SER A 236 -2.40 -16.68 22.55
C SER A 236 -1.46 -16.93 23.74
N LEU A 237 -0.35 -16.19 23.84
CA LEU A 237 0.64 -16.31 24.91
C LEU A 237 0.49 -15.24 26.02
N SER A 238 -0.24 -14.17 25.73
CA SER A 238 -0.54 -13.05 26.65
C SER A 238 -1.82 -13.28 27.44
#